data_AF-A0A5J4Y6G9-F1
#
_entry.id   AF-A0A5J4Y6G9-F1
#
_cell.length_a   1.000
_cell.length_b   1.000
_cell.length_c   1.000
_cell.angle_alpha   90.00
_cell.angle_beta   90.00
_cell.angle_gamma   90.00
#
_symmetry.space_group_name_H-M   'P 1'
#
loop_
_entity.id
_entity.type
_entity.pdbx_description
1 polymer ?
#
loop_
_entity_poly.entity_id
_entity_poly.type
_entity_poly.pdbx_seq_one_letter_code
_entity_poly.pdbx_strand_id
1 'polypeptide(L)'
;MLNTLPCNLRATPRDVGLCSIQASSLQPSKPTRTNRLLCEALSGSGKGHRRRAGKPGLFEVKDVSPPPRLLGIHSLPPDTHNGDQIEVEGQDYVVDSVTLHYKLVGGKYQREHNQLAVHSTSRFFLNKYLDHMYKKGSNKQKP
;
A
#
# COMPACT_ATOMS: atom_id res chain seq x y z
N MET A 1 -25.02 28.15 -12.83
CA MET A 1 -24.47 29.04 -11.78
C MET A 1 -23.65 28.18 -10.84
N LEU A 2 -22.41 28.58 -10.57
CA LEU A 2 -21.39 27.82 -9.83
C LEU A 2 -21.70 27.88 -8.32
N ASN A 3 -21.79 26.71 -7.67
CA ASN A 3 -21.83 26.65 -6.21
C ASN A 3 -20.42 26.42 -5.67
N THR A 4 -19.85 27.50 -5.13
CA THR A 4 -18.57 27.55 -4.44
C THR A 4 -18.76 27.07 -3.00
N LEU A 5 -18.03 26.03 -2.57
CA LEU A 5 -17.88 25.67 -1.16
C LEU A 5 -16.56 26.28 -0.63
N PRO A 6 -16.56 27.02 0.50
CA PRO A 6 -15.32 27.45 1.13
C PRO A 6 -14.82 26.39 2.13
N CYS A 7 -13.73 25.71 1.81
CA CYS A 7 -12.99 24.91 2.78
C CYS A 7 -11.98 25.81 3.52
N ASN A 8 -12.40 26.36 4.66
CA ASN A 8 -11.48 26.95 5.63
C ASN A 8 -10.92 25.82 6.52
N LEU A 9 -9.68 25.37 6.26
CA LEU A 9 -8.87 24.68 7.27
C LEU A 9 -7.67 25.55 7.63
N ARG A 10 -7.78 26.16 8.82
CA ARG A 10 -6.72 26.88 9.50
C ARG A 10 -5.88 25.86 10.26
N ALA A 11 -4.66 25.59 9.80
CA ALA A 11 -3.71 24.75 10.52
C ALA A 11 -2.74 25.65 11.30
N THR A 12 -2.72 25.51 12.63
CA THR A 12 -1.71 26.11 13.50
C THR A 12 -0.42 25.30 13.47
N PRO A 13 0.77 25.93 13.57
CA PRO A 13 2.05 25.24 13.47
C PRO A 13 2.52 24.83 14.86
N ARG A 14 2.60 23.52 15.13
CA ARG A 14 3.44 22.86 16.14
C ARG A 14 3.00 21.41 16.24
N ASP A 15 3.54 20.56 15.37
CA ASP A 15 4.05 19.24 15.76
C ASP A 15 4.66 18.58 14.52
N VAL A 16 5.89 18.10 14.67
CA VAL A 16 6.54 17.20 13.72
C VAL A 16 5.89 15.82 13.84
N GLY A 17 4.67 15.70 13.33
CA GLY A 17 3.94 14.44 13.24
C GLY A 17 4.06 13.87 11.84
N LEU A 18 4.67 12.68 11.71
CA LEU A 18 4.41 11.81 10.57
C LEU A 18 2.89 11.66 10.46
N CYS A 19 2.29 12.27 9.45
CA CYS A 19 0.87 12.11 9.20
C CYS A 19 0.68 10.80 8.45
N SER A 20 0.60 9.70 9.19
CA SER A 20 0.05 8.44 8.70
C SER A 20 -1.45 8.65 8.53
N ILE A 21 -1.88 8.85 7.28
CA ILE A 21 -3.30 8.79 6.95
C ILE A 21 -3.70 7.31 7.06
N GLN A 22 -4.12 6.90 8.25
CA GLN A 22 -4.87 5.66 8.40
C GLN A 22 -6.26 5.90 7.81
N ALA A 23 -6.52 5.29 6.66
CA ALA A 23 -7.85 5.25 6.07
C ALA A 23 -8.71 4.26 6.88
N SER A 24 -9.27 4.72 7.99
CA SER A 24 -10.28 4.00 8.76
C SER A 24 -11.67 4.53 8.42
N SER A 25 -12.32 3.88 7.45
CA SER A 25 -13.75 3.52 7.45
C SER A 25 -14.29 3.40 6.03
N LEU A 26 -14.37 2.17 5.54
CA LEU A 26 -15.39 1.73 4.60
C LEU A 26 -15.53 0.22 4.81
N GLN A 27 -16.59 -0.17 5.52
CA GLN A 27 -17.01 -1.56 5.68
C GLN A 27 -17.58 -2.11 4.35
N PRO A 28 -17.59 -3.44 4.19
CA PRO A 28 -17.28 -4.10 2.93
C PRO A 28 -18.51 -4.31 2.07
N SER A 29 -18.39 -4.04 0.77
CA SER A 29 -19.26 -4.72 -0.18
C SER A 29 -18.58 -4.85 -1.54
N LYS A 30 -18.79 -6.05 -2.12
CA LYS A 30 -18.74 -6.42 -3.54
C LYS A 30 -17.46 -7.15 -3.98
N PRO A 31 -17.65 -8.08 -4.95
CA PRO A 31 -16.97 -9.36 -5.03
C PRO A 31 -15.48 -9.16 -5.25
N THR A 32 -14.70 -10.11 -4.77
CA THR A 32 -13.27 -10.24 -5.04
C THR A 32 -13.02 -10.11 -6.54
N ARG A 33 -12.76 -8.88 -6.97
CA ARG A 33 -12.22 -8.59 -8.29
C ARG A 33 -10.78 -9.07 -8.18
N THR A 34 -10.54 -10.33 -8.49
CA THR A 34 -9.20 -10.90 -8.54
C THR A 34 -8.50 -10.27 -9.75
N ASN A 35 -8.08 -9.02 -9.60
CA ASN A 35 -7.18 -8.39 -10.54
C ASN A 35 -5.83 -9.09 -10.33
N ARG A 36 -5.53 -10.08 -11.17
CA ARG A 36 -4.16 -10.55 -11.32
C ARG A 36 -3.43 -9.48 -12.11
N LEU A 37 -2.54 -8.73 -11.45
CA LEU A 37 -1.78 -7.65 -12.07
C LEU A 37 -0.39 -8.15 -12.41
N LEU A 38 -0.01 -7.97 -13.67
CA LEU A 38 1.35 -8.27 -14.11
C LEU A 38 2.24 -7.07 -13.85
N CYS A 39 3.34 -7.27 -13.12
CA CYS A 39 4.33 -6.22 -12.89
C CYS A 39 5.33 -6.18 -14.04
N GLU A 40 5.59 -4.98 -14.56
CA GLU A 40 6.73 -4.76 -15.45
C GLU A 40 7.91 -4.19 -14.65
N ALA A 41 9.03 -4.91 -14.64
CA ALA A 41 10.26 -4.47 -14.00
C ALA A 41 10.95 -3.42 -14.87
N LEU A 42 11.22 -2.24 -14.32
CA LEU A 42 11.99 -1.21 -15.03
C LEU A 42 13.50 -1.50 -14.92
N SER A 43 14.03 -2.27 -15.87
CA SER A 43 15.47 -2.57 -16.01
C SER A 43 16.25 -1.39 -16.60
N GLY A 44 16.35 -0.29 -15.86
CA GLY A 44 17.13 0.89 -16.26
C GLY A 44 18.59 0.83 -15.82
N SER A 45 19.50 0.35 -16.69
CA SER A 45 20.95 0.53 -16.56
C SER A 45 21.33 2.02 -16.66
N GLY A 46 21.31 2.75 -15.55
CA GLY A 46 21.65 4.17 -15.51
C GLY A 46 22.25 4.59 -14.18
N LYS A 47 23.54 4.94 -14.21
CA LYS A 47 24.34 5.45 -13.09
C LYS A 47 23.63 6.63 -12.38
N GLY A 48 23.55 6.58 -11.05
CA GLY A 48 23.67 7.78 -10.22
C GLY A 48 22.44 8.64 -9.92
N HIS A 49 21.29 8.07 -9.57
CA HIS A 49 20.31 8.72 -8.66
C HIS A 49 19.38 7.63 -8.13
N ARG A 50 19.20 7.52 -6.79
CA ARG A 50 18.21 6.61 -6.18
C ARG A 50 16.83 6.95 -6.77
N ARG A 51 16.41 6.20 -7.79
CA ARG A 51 15.12 6.38 -8.48
C ARG A 51 14.04 6.06 -7.44
N ARG A 52 13.48 7.09 -6.80
CA ARG A 52 12.35 6.90 -5.89
C ARG A 52 11.11 6.64 -6.73
N ALA A 53 10.28 5.71 -6.28
CA ALA A 53 8.96 5.43 -6.83
C ALA A 53 7.97 6.58 -6.54
N GLY A 54 8.30 7.81 -6.98
CA GLY A 54 7.50 9.01 -6.72
C GLY A 54 6.50 9.34 -7.83
N LYS A 55 6.60 8.67 -8.99
CA LYS A 55 5.63 8.82 -10.07
C LYS A 55 4.39 7.97 -9.80
N PRO A 56 3.18 8.43 -10.15
CA PRO A 56 1.99 7.60 -10.09
C PRO A 56 2.17 6.36 -10.97
N GLY A 57 1.82 5.18 -10.44
CA GLY A 57 1.98 3.90 -11.13
C GLY A 57 3.35 3.22 -10.94
N LEU A 58 4.27 3.83 -10.19
CA LEU A 58 5.53 3.18 -9.83
C LEU A 58 5.54 2.90 -8.32
N PHE A 59 5.91 1.68 -7.94
CA PHE A 59 5.89 1.23 -6.55
C PHE A 59 7.17 0.46 -6.19
N GLU A 60 7.71 0.72 -5.00
CA GLU A 60 8.74 -0.11 -4.39
C GLU A 60 8.08 -1.27 -3.64
N VAL A 61 8.32 -2.49 -4.11
CA VAL A 61 7.69 -3.71 -3.60
C VAL A 61 8.60 -4.36 -2.57
N LYS A 62 8.06 -4.65 -1.38
CA LYS A 62 8.75 -5.32 -0.29
C LYS A 62 7.95 -6.53 0.19
N ASP A 63 8.61 -7.68 0.19
CA ASP A 63 8.11 -8.88 0.83
C ASP A 63 8.30 -8.75 2.34
N VAL A 64 7.20 -8.74 3.08
CA VAL A 64 7.17 -8.63 4.54
C VAL A 64 7.24 -10.01 5.20
N SER A 65 7.11 -11.10 4.42
CA SER A 65 7.26 -12.44 4.96
C SER A 65 8.66 -12.61 5.57
N PRO A 66 8.78 -13.12 6.80
CA PRO A 66 10.10 -13.35 7.40
C PRO A 66 10.85 -14.43 6.62
N PRO A 67 12.12 -14.21 6.22
CA PRO A 67 12.92 -13.00 6.35
C PRO A 67 12.55 -11.92 5.30
N PRO A 68 12.42 -10.63 5.69
CA PRO A 68 11.97 -9.57 4.76
C PRO A 68 12.89 -9.39 3.55
N ARG A 69 12.32 -9.16 2.36
CA ARG A 69 13.06 -8.99 1.11
C ARG A 69 12.58 -7.77 0.33
N LEU A 70 13.51 -7.11 -0.36
CA LEU A 70 13.20 -6.04 -1.30
C LEU A 70 13.08 -6.65 -2.70
N LEU A 71 11.89 -6.58 -3.31
CA LEU A 71 11.65 -7.09 -4.67
C LEU A 71 11.93 -6.04 -5.75
N GLY A 72 12.26 -4.80 -5.35
CA GLY A 72 12.64 -3.73 -6.26
C GLY A 72 11.47 -2.82 -6.63
N ILE A 73 11.63 -2.08 -7.73
CA ILE A 73 10.66 -1.07 -8.19
C ILE A 73 9.94 -1.61 -9.42
N HIS A 74 8.61 -1.70 -9.30
CA HIS A 74 7.75 -2.27 -10.33
C HIS A 74 6.71 -1.26 -10.79
N SER A 75 6.38 -1.32 -12.09
CA SER A 75 5.27 -0.57 -12.66
C SER A 75 3.98 -1.36 -12.42
N LEU A 76 3.06 -0.74 -11.69
CA LEU A 76 1.76 -1.29 -11.37
C LEU A 76 0.69 -0.22 -11.62
N PRO A 77 -0.55 -0.61 -11.93
CA PRO A 77 -1.64 0.35 -12.05
C PRO A 77 -1.74 1.23 -10.79
N PRO A 78 -2.00 2.55 -10.94
CA PRO A 78 -2.18 3.44 -9.79
C PRO A 78 -3.40 3.05 -8.93
N ASP A 79 -4.31 2.26 -9.48
CA ASP A 79 -5.50 1.70 -8.83
C ASP A 79 -5.21 0.35 -8.15
N THR A 80 -3.97 0.10 -7.74
CA THR A 80 -3.62 -1.10 -6.95
C THR A 80 -4.07 -0.91 -5.49
N HIS A 81 -4.78 -1.90 -4.95
CA HIS A 81 -5.36 -1.87 -3.61
C HIS A 81 -4.91 -3.07 -2.76
N ASN A 82 -5.24 -3.03 -1.47
CA ASN A 82 -4.99 -4.13 -0.56
C ASN A 82 -5.80 -5.37 -0.97
N GLY A 83 -5.16 -6.54 -0.96
CA GLY A 83 -5.77 -7.81 -1.36
C GLY A 83 -5.66 -8.13 -2.85
N ASP A 84 -5.10 -7.24 -3.67
CA ASP A 84 -4.80 -7.55 -5.08
C ASP A 84 -3.72 -8.64 -5.17
N GLN A 85 -3.83 -9.49 -6.19
CA GLN A 85 -2.81 -10.48 -6.50
C GLN A 85 -1.89 -9.92 -7.58
N ILE A 86 -0.60 -9.83 -7.28
CA ILE A 86 0.41 -9.32 -8.19
C ILE A 86 1.41 -10.41 -8.53
N GLU A 87 1.90 -10.39 -9.77
CA GLU A 87 2.97 -11.26 -10.21
C GLU A 87 4.27 -10.46 -10.33
N VAL A 88 5.27 -10.81 -9.52
CA VAL A 88 6.58 -10.16 -9.48
C VAL A 88 7.64 -11.22 -9.73
N GLU A 89 8.48 -11.04 -10.75
CA GLU A 89 9.57 -11.97 -11.11
C GLU A 89 9.10 -13.43 -11.29
N GLY A 90 7.86 -13.62 -11.79
CA GLY A 90 7.26 -14.94 -12.01
C GLY A 90 6.75 -15.63 -10.74
N GLN A 91 6.62 -14.90 -9.63
CA GLN A 91 6.06 -15.38 -8.37
C GLN A 91 4.79 -14.62 -8.01
N ASP A 92 3.81 -15.34 -7.47
CA ASP A 92 2.52 -14.79 -7.07
C ASP A 92 2.56 -14.26 -5.63
N TYR A 93 2.30 -12.96 -5.50
CA TYR A 93 2.20 -12.25 -4.23
C TYR A 93 0.81 -11.66 -4.03
N VAL A 94 0.43 -11.47 -2.78
CA VAL A 94 -0.78 -10.75 -2.38
C VAL A 94 -0.40 -9.46 -1.68
N VAL A 95 -1.02 -8.35 -2.08
CA VAL A 95 -0.81 -7.04 -1.48
C VAL A 95 -1.41 -7.01 -0.08
N ASP A 96 -0.58 -6.73 0.92
CA ASP A 96 -0.99 -6.56 2.31
C ASP A 96 -1.40 -5.11 2.57
N SER A 97 -0.50 -4.18 2.24
CA SER A 97 -0.75 -2.74 2.41
C SER A 97 -0.09 -1.89 1.34
N VAL A 98 -0.81 -0.85 0.91
CA VAL A 98 -0.31 0.22 0.05
C VAL A 98 0.02 1.45 0.90
N THR A 99 1.28 1.91 0.86
CA THR A 99 1.74 3.10 1.57
C THR A 99 2.18 4.18 0.59
N LEU A 100 1.57 5.36 0.71
CA LEU A 100 1.88 6.53 -0.13
C LEU A 100 2.50 7.62 0.75
N HIS A 101 3.72 8.03 0.43
CA HIS A 101 4.43 9.09 1.13
C HIS A 101 4.25 10.42 0.39
N TYR A 102 3.83 11.43 1.12
CA TYR A 102 3.64 12.79 0.62
C TYR A 102 4.58 13.75 1.34
N LYS A 103 5.08 14.73 0.61
CA LYS A 103 5.90 15.82 1.10
C LYS A 103 5.20 17.15 0.85
N LEU A 104 5.18 18.03 1.84
CA LEU A 104 4.70 19.40 1.67
C LEU A 104 5.78 20.25 1.00
N VAL A 105 5.50 20.78 -0.19
CA VAL A 105 6.42 21.63 -0.97
C VAL A 105 5.65 22.84 -1.49
N GLY A 106 6.08 24.05 -1.09
CA GLY A 106 5.47 25.29 -1.57
C GLY A 106 3.97 25.41 -1.26
N GLY A 107 3.53 24.93 -0.10
CA GLY A 107 2.12 24.95 0.31
C GLY A 107 1.25 23.88 -0.35
N LYS A 108 1.83 22.93 -1.11
CA LYS A 108 1.09 21.83 -1.75
C LYS A 108 1.71 20.48 -1.38
N TYR A 109 0.87 19.47 -1.12
CA TYR A 109 1.34 18.10 -0.92
C TYR A 109 1.70 17.46 -2.26
N GLN A 110 2.92 16.97 -2.37
CA GLN A 110 3.44 16.26 -3.54
C GLN A 110 3.77 14.82 -3.15
N ARG A 111 3.44 13.85 -4.01
CA ARG A 111 3.82 12.44 -3.81
C ARG A 111 5.33 12.30 -3.97
N GLU A 112 5.99 11.72 -2.98
CA GLU A 112 7.45 11.52 -2.96
C GLU A 112 7.83 10.05 -3.19
N HIS A 113 7.06 9.12 -2.61
CA HIS A 113 7.41 7.70 -2.64
C HIS A 113 6.17 6.82 -2.46
N ASN A 114 6.06 5.73 -3.23
CA ASN A 114 5.02 4.73 -3.08
C ASN A 114 5.67 3.38 -2.75
N GLN A 115 5.16 2.72 -1.72
CA GLN A 115 5.62 1.44 -1.24
C GLN A 115 4.46 0.44 -1.20
N LEU A 116 4.72 -0.79 -1.65
CA LEU A 116 3.82 -1.93 -1.53
C LEU A 116 4.43 -2.97 -0.60
N ALA A 117 3.72 -3.28 0.46
CA ALA A 117 4.02 -4.42 1.32
C ALA A 117 3.24 -5.63 0.81
N VAL A 118 3.95 -6.72 0.53
CA VAL A 118 3.37 -7.93 -0.03
C VAL A 118 3.75 -9.15 0.80
N HIS A 119 2.90 -10.18 0.71
CA HIS A 119 3.21 -11.52 1.20
C HIS A 119 3.13 -12.51 0.05
N SER A 120 3.90 -13.60 0.12
CA SER A 120 3.67 -14.71 -0.80
C SER A 120 2.24 -15.22 -0.66
N THR A 121 1.65 -15.67 -1.77
CA THR A 121 0.26 -16.15 -1.80
C THR A 121 0.01 -17.23 -0.74
N SER A 122 0.92 -18.19 -0.60
CA SER A 122 0.84 -19.23 0.42
C SER A 122 0.84 -18.67 1.84
N ARG A 123 1.73 -17.71 2.14
CA ARG A 123 1.83 -17.08 3.47
C ARG A 123 0.55 -16.35 3.85
N PHE A 124 -0.04 -15.63 2.90
CA PHE A 124 -1.30 -14.91 3.09
C PHE A 124 -2.44 -15.85 3.49
N PHE A 125 -2.61 -16.98 2.78
CA PHE A 125 -3.64 -17.96 3.11
C PHE A 125 -3.41 -18.63 4.47
N LEU A 126 -2.15 -18.96 4.80
CA LEU A 126 -1.81 -19.52 6.11
C LEU A 126 -2.16 -18.53 7.23
N ASN A 127 -1.83 -17.25 7.09
CA ASN A 127 -2.20 -16.23 8.08
C ASN A 127 -3.72 -16.11 8.23
N LYS A 128 -4.47 -16.04 7.13
CA LYS A 128 -5.93 -16.00 7.19
C LYS A 128 -6.51 -17.22 7.91
N TYR A 129 -5.99 -18.41 7.63
CA TYR A 129 -6.43 -19.63 8.31
C TYR A 129 -6.15 -19.59 9.81
N LEU A 130 -4.93 -19.20 10.20
CA LEU A 130 -4.55 -19.07 11.61
C LEU A 130 -5.41 -18.02 12.32
N ASP A 131 -5.65 -16.86 11.71
CA ASP A 131 -6.50 -15.80 12.26
C ASP A 131 -7.93 -16.28 12.51
N HIS A 132 -8.48 -17.09 11.59
CA HIS A 132 -9.82 -17.65 11.74
C HIS A 132 -9.89 -18.62 12.92
N MET A 133 -8.86 -19.46 13.10
CA MET A 133 -8.79 -20.38 14.24
C MET A 133 -8.63 -19.61 15.57
N TYR A 134 -7.75 -18.60 15.60
CA TYR A 134 -7.46 -17.85 16.81
C TYR A 134 -8.67 -17.03 17.29
N LYS A 135 -9.39 -16.38 16.35
CA LYS A 135 -10.62 -15.62 16.65
C LYS A 135 -11.75 -16.50 17.21
N LYS A 136 -11.81 -17.77 16.81
CA LYS A 136 -12.82 -18.71 17.32
C LYS A 136 -12.55 -19.12 18.78
N GLY A 137 -11.27 -19.23 19.15
CA GLY A 137 -10.84 -19.61 20.51
C GLY A 137 -10.93 -18.49 21.55
N SER A 138 -10.84 -17.22 21.13
CA SER A 138 -10.81 -16.06 22.05
C SER A 138 -12.18 -15.54 22.50
N ASN A 139 -13.30 -16.05 21.96
CA ASN A 139 -14.67 -15.66 22.35
C ASN A 139 -15.12 -16.17 23.74
N LYS A 140 -14.20 -16.56 24.63
CA LYS A 140 -14.51 -17.13 25.97
C LYS A 140 -14.04 -16.31 27.16
N GLN A 141 -13.55 -15.09 26.97
CA GLN A 141 -13.12 -14.25 28.10
C GLN A 141 -13.74 -12.85 28.00
N LYS A 142 -14.99 -12.74 28.46
CA LYS A 142 -15.55 -11.48 28.93
C LYS A 142 -16.17 -11.74 30.32
N PRO A 143 -15.61 -11.19 31.41
CA PRO A 143 -16.33 -11.09 32.67
C PRO A 143 -17.53 -10.13 32.53
#